data_AF-V4T023-F1
#
_entry.id   AF-V4T023-F1
#
_cell.length_a   1.000
_cell.length_b   1.000
_cell.length_c   1.000
_cell.angle_alpha   90.00
_cell.angle_beta   90.00
_cell.angle_gamma   90.00
#
_symmetry.space_group_name_H-M   'P 1'
#
loop_
_entity.id
_entity.type
_entity.pdbx_description
1 polymer ?
#
loop_
_entity_poly.entity_id
_entity_poly.type
_entity_poly.pdbx_seq_one_letter_code
_entity_poly.pdbx_strand_id
1 'polypeptide(L)'
;MIILRRLEFQEQECNVYERTNNQRSKTGDSNSESSTPKERDNEYLKQGLPAVGGLSNEFTNVKKAVRIEHDTFINTCSSLASRVVEIRQLVTRCASSERGGFLKEMKGFLEDCEEELKLVREKQNRTMELVKRTAEYYQARGSKEKWEHPLQLFVIVKEFLGMVDRVCADISRNLQKKNGTISRYR
;
A
#
# COMPACT_ATOMS: atom_id res chain seq x y z
N MET A 1 -10.18 -1.32 -4.36
CA MET A 1 -11.53 -0.69 -4.22
C MET A 1 -11.75 -0.04 -2.86
N ILE A 2 -11.37 -0.67 -1.73
CA ILE A 2 -11.55 -0.10 -0.38
C ILE A 2 -10.76 1.22 -0.19
N ILE A 3 -9.51 1.29 -0.66
CA ILE A 3 -8.67 2.50 -0.54
C ILE A 3 -9.22 3.65 -1.41
N LEU A 4 -9.67 3.36 -2.64
CA LEU A 4 -10.25 4.39 -3.52
C LEU A 4 -11.58 4.92 -2.98
N ARG A 5 -12.44 4.06 -2.42
CA ARG A 5 -13.65 4.51 -1.73
C ARG A 5 -13.35 5.30 -0.45
N ARG A 6 -12.24 5.01 0.24
CA ARG A 6 -11.82 5.76 1.42
C ARG A 6 -11.31 7.16 1.05
N LEU A 7 -10.64 7.30 -0.10
CA LEU A 7 -10.19 8.60 -0.62
C LEU A 7 -11.35 9.45 -1.16
N GLU A 8 -12.30 8.87 -1.90
CA GLU A 8 -13.53 9.58 -2.33
C GLU A 8 -14.39 10.02 -1.12
N PHE A 9 -14.45 9.20 -0.06
CA PHE A 9 -15.14 9.56 1.18
C PHE A 9 -14.44 10.69 1.93
N GLN A 10 -13.10 10.73 1.93
CA GLN A 10 -12.33 11.83 2.52
C GLN A 10 -12.45 13.14 1.73
N GLU A 11 -12.49 13.07 0.39
CA GLU A 11 -12.66 14.24 -0.47
C GLU A 11 -14.03 14.91 -0.29
N GLN A 12 -15.07 14.12 0.01
CA GLN A 12 -16.40 14.62 0.37
C GLN A 12 -16.42 15.31 1.75
N GLU A 13 -15.72 14.77 2.76
CA GLU A 13 -15.63 15.42 4.08
C GLU A 13 -14.85 16.75 4.04
N CYS A 14 -13.77 16.84 3.26
CA CYS A 14 -13.02 18.09 3.09
C CYS A 14 -13.88 19.19 2.42
N ASN A 15 -14.69 18.83 1.41
CA ASN A 15 -15.59 19.76 0.72
C ASN A 15 -16.75 20.27 1.58
N VAL A 16 -17.16 19.51 2.61
CA VAL A 16 -18.16 19.95 3.58
C VAL A 16 -17.55 20.97 4.55
N TYR A 17 -16.32 20.73 5.00
CA TYR A 17 -15.61 21.61 5.94
C TYR A 17 -15.28 22.99 5.34
N GLU A 18 -14.92 23.04 4.05
CA GLU A 18 -14.68 24.32 3.35
C GLU A 18 -15.98 25.13 3.14
N ARG A 19 -17.12 24.47 2.90
CA ARG A 19 -18.42 25.15 2.74
C ARG A 19 -18.95 25.76 4.04
N THR A 20 -18.75 25.10 5.18
CA THR A 20 -19.23 25.60 6.47
C THR A 20 -18.46 26.84 6.95
N ASN A 21 -17.18 26.97 6.56
CA ASN A 21 -16.35 28.10 6.97
C ASN A 21 -16.71 29.43 6.28
N ASN A 22 -17.43 29.37 5.16
CA ASN A 22 -17.79 30.56 4.38
C ASN A 22 -19.14 31.21 4.81
N GLN A 23 -19.84 30.66 5.81
CA GLN A 23 -21.16 31.17 6.25
C GLN A 23 -21.21 31.77 7.66
N ARG A 24 -20.12 31.81 8.43
CA ARG A 24 -20.17 32.36 9.80
C ARG A 24 -19.63 33.78 9.87
N SER A 25 -20.39 34.71 9.30
CA SER A 25 -20.25 36.15 9.58
C SER A 25 -21.47 36.66 10.36
N LYS A 26 -21.19 37.21 11.55
CA LYS A 26 -22.01 38.03 12.45
C LYS A 26 -23.00 37.33 13.40
N THR A 27 -22.63 37.29 14.69
CA THR A 27 -23.12 38.16 15.79
C THR A 27 -23.15 37.37 17.11
N GLY A 28 -22.66 37.95 18.21
CA GLY A 28 -22.97 37.49 19.58
C GLY A 28 -21.76 37.35 20.48
N ASP A 29 -21.60 38.34 21.35
CA ASP A 29 -20.60 38.53 22.39
C ASP A 29 -20.65 37.45 23.49
N SER A 30 -19.49 36.91 23.91
CA SER A 30 -19.27 36.25 25.21
C SER A 30 -17.79 35.88 25.36
N ASN A 31 -17.16 36.44 26.40
CA ASN A 31 -15.83 36.14 26.94
C ASN A 31 -15.23 34.81 26.48
N SER A 32 -14.22 34.89 25.62
CA SER A 32 -13.31 33.78 25.34
C SER A 32 -11.90 34.33 25.44
N GLU A 33 -11.11 33.82 26.40
CA GLU A 33 -9.67 34.02 26.45
C GLU A 33 -9.13 33.79 25.03
N SER A 34 -8.64 34.86 24.41
CA SER A 34 -8.19 34.81 23.03
C SER A 34 -6.88 34.03 22.97
N SER A 35 -7.00 32.72 22.76
CA SER A 35 -5.87 31.87 22.44
C SER A 35 -5.11 32.50 21.27
N THR A 36 -3.81 32.68 21.46
CA THR A 36 -2.97 33.25 20.42
C THR A 36 -3.03 32.35 19.18
N PRO A 37 -2.86 32.88 17.95
CA PRO A 37 -2.87 32.06 16.74
C PRO A 37 -1.97 30.80 16.85
N LYS A 38 -0.84 30.92 17.57
CA LYS A 38 0.10 29.83 17.84
C LYS A 38 -0.44 28.74 18.79
N GLU A 39 -1.32 29.08 19.73
CA GLU A 39 -1.96 28.10 20.63
C GLU A 39 -3.01 27.29 19.88
N ARG A 40 -3.81 27.94 19.01
CA ARG A 40 -4.78 27.26 18.14
C ARG A 40 -4.07 26.31 17.17
N ASP A 41 -2.98 26.73 16.54
CA ASP A 41 -2.17 25.87 15.65
C ASP A 41 -1.61 24.64 16.40
N ASN A 42 -1.22 24.80 17.67
CA ASN A 42 -0.73 23.69 18.49
C ASN A 42 -1.86 22.70 18.83
N GLU A 43 -3.07 23.17 19.09
CA GLU A 43 -4.23 22.30 19.29
C GLU A 43 -4.58 21.49 18.04
N TYR A 44 -4.59 22.12 16.86
CA TYR A 44 -4.79 21.41 15.59
C TYR A 44 -3.72 20.34 15.36
N LEU A 45 -2.45 20.65 15.64
CA LEU A 45 -1.37 19.67 15.53
C LEU A 45 -1.53 18.54 16.54
N LYS A 46 -1.89 18.81 17.79
CA LYS A 46 -2.14 17.76 18.80
C LYS A 46 -3.24 16.79 18.39
N GLN A 47 -4.27 17.27 17.69
CA GLN A 47 -5.38 16.44 17.24
C GLN A 47 -5.07 15.68 15.94
N GLY A 48 -4.44 16.33 14.95
CA GLY A 48 -4.21 15.73 13.63
C GLY A 48 -2.95 14.87 13.52
N LEU A 49 -1.90 15.20 14.27
CA LEU A 49 -0.61 14.54 14.15
C LEU A 49 -0.63 13.04 14.49
N PRO A 50 -1.38 12.55 15.50
CA PRO A 50 -1.52 11.12 15.75
C PRO A 50 -2.15 10.36 14.58
N ALA A 51 -3.13 10.96 13.89
CA ALA A 51 -3.77 10.33 12.74
C ALA A 51 -2.80 10.20 11.56
N VAL A 52 -2.05 11.26 11.26
CA VAL A 52 -1.05 11.26 10.19
C VAL A 52 0.14 10.34 10.53
N GLY A 53 0.64 10.38 11.76
CA GLY A 53 1.73 9.51 12.23
C GLY A 53 1.32 8.03 12.35
N GLY A 54 0.03 7.73 12.39
CA GLY A 54 -0.50 6.37 12.38
C GLY A 54 -0.54 5.70 11.00
N LEU A 55 -0.40 6.47 9.91
CA LEU A 55 -0.56 5.94 8.55
C LEU A 55 0.41 4.80 8.22
N SER A 56 1.65 4.87 8.72
CA SER A 56 2.65 3.80 8.50
C SER A 56 2.22 2.43 9.03
N ASN A 57 1.28 2.39 9.99
CA ASN A 57 0.70 1.16 10.54
C ASN A 57 -0.46 0.63 9.69
N GLU A 58 -1.23 1.49 9.03
CA GLU A 58 -2.30 1.09 8.10
C GLU A 58 -1.73 0.39 6.84
N PHE A 59 -0.50 0.74 6.45
CA PHE A 59 0.15 0.25 5.22
C PHE A 59 1.19 -0.86 5.46
N THR A 60 1.01 -1.72 6.48
CA THR A 60 1.94 -2.85 6.72
C THR A 60 2.10 -3.78 5.51
N ASN A 61 1.05 -3.96 4.70
CA ASN A 61 1.11 -4.78 3.48
C ASN A 61 1.99 -4.16 2.39
N VAL A 62 2.15 -2.83 2.33
CA VAL A 62 3.11 -2.19 1.42
C VAL A 62 4.53 -2.57 1.79
N LYS A 63 4.85 -2.61 3.10
CA LYS A 63 6.16 -3.03 3.59
C LYS A 63 6.49 -4.48 3.18
N LYS A 64 5.47 -5.35 3.11
CA LYS A 64 5.60 -6.71 2.58
C LYS A 64 5.74 -6.73 1.06
N ALA A 65 4.93 -5.95 0.34
CA ALA A 65 4.91 -5.90 -1.12
C ALA A 65 6.23 -5.38 -1.72
N VAL A 66 6.94 -4.49 -1.03
CA VAL A 66 8.29 -4.04 -1.44
C VAL A 66 9.32 -5.17 -1.55
N ARG A 67 9.09 -6.30 -0.87
CA ARG A 67 9.99 -7.48 -0.95
C ARG A 67 9.75 -8.33 -2.20
N ILE A 68 8.71 -8.03 -2.99
CA ILE A 68 8.38 -8.77 -4.20
C ILE A 68 9.25 -8.22 -5.34
N GLU A 69 10.12 -9.08 -5.87
CA GLU A 69 10.90 -8.77 -7.07
C GLU A 69 10.04 -8.99 -8.32
N HIS A 70 9.98 -7.98 -9.20
CA HIS A 70 9.10 -7.96 -10.35
C HIS A 70 9.35 -9.14 -11.30
N ASP A 71 10.59 -9.34 -11.72
CA ASP A 71 10.93 -10.33 -12.74
C ASP A 71 10.72 -11.76 -12.23
N THR A 72 11.13 -12.02 -10.99
CA THR A 72 10.85 -13.29 -10.33
C THR A 72 9.36 -13.53 -10.22
N PHE A 73 8.57 -12.52 -9.83
CA PHE A 73 7.12 -12.65 -9.75
C PHE A 73 6.53 -13.05 -11.11
N ILE A 74 6.71 -12.25 -12.16
CA ILE A 74 6.09 -12.50 -13.48
C ILE A 74 6.54 -13.83 -14.12
N ASN A 75 7.76 -14.28 -13.83
CA ASN A 75 8.32 -15.51 -14.39
C ASN A 75 8.03 -16.76 -13.55
N THR A 76 7.44 -16.64 -12.35
CA THR A 76 7.20 -17.80 -11.47
C THR A 76 6.31 -18.84 -12.16
N CYS A 77 5.19 -18.44 -12.75
CA CYS A 77 4.26 -19.38 -13.40
C CYS A 77 4.83 -20.00 -14.68
N SER A 78 5.61 -19.27 -15.48
CA SER A 78 6.26 -19.82 -16.67
C SER A 78 7.37 -20.80 -16.28
N SER A 79 8.14 -20.48 -15.26
CA SER A 79 9.19 -21.37 -14.72
C SER A 79 8.59 -22.68 -14.20
N LEU A 80 7.50 -22.61 -13.43
CA LEU A 80 6.82 -23.81 -12.94
C LEU A 80 6.22 -24.63 -14.08
N ALA A 81 5.61 -23.98 -15.07
CA ALA A 81 5.09 -24.66 -16.26
C ALA A 81 6.18 -25.44 -17.01
N SER A 82 7.37 -24.85 -17.20
CA SER A 82 8.50 -25.54 -17.83
C SER A 82 8.89 -26.79 -17.07
N ARG A 83 8.97 -26.71 -15.74
CA ARG A 83 9.31 -27.88 -14.89
C ARG A 83 8.26 -28.99 -14.98
N VAL A 84 6.98 -28.63 -14.99
CA VAL A 84 5.89 -29.60 -15.18
C VAL A 84 6.04 -30.32 -16.53
N VAL A 85 6.34 -29.58 -17.60
CA VAL A 85 6.59 -30.16 -18.94
C VAL A 85 7.81 -31.08 -18.94
N GLU A 86 8.92 -30.67 -18.32
CA GLU A 86 10.14 -31.49 -18.20
C GLU A 86 9.86 -32.81 -17.45
N ILE A 87 9.13 -32.75 -16.33
CA ILE A 87 8.76 -33.94 -15.56
C ILE A 87 7.83 -34.84 -16.37
N ARG A 88 6.83 -34.28 -17.06
CA ARG A 88 5.93 -35.03 -17.94
C ARG A 88 6.68 -35.80 -19.03
N GLN A 89 7.70 -35.19 -19.62
CA GLN A 89 8.57 -35.85 -20.60
C GLN A 89 9.37 -37.00 -19.98
N LEU A 90 9.92 -36.79 -18.78
CA LEU A 90 10.66 -37.83 -18.05
C LEU A 90 9.76 -39.03 -17.73
N VAL A 91 8.56 -38.78 -17.20
CA VAL A 91 7.55 -39.81 -16.89
C VAL A 91 7.16 -40.61 -18.12
N THR A 92 6.99 -39.93 -19.26
CA THR A 92 6.67 -40.57 -20.55
C THR A 92 7.82 -41.49 -21.01
N ARG A 93 9.08 -41.08 -20.83
CA ARG A 93 10.25 -41.91 -21.18
C ARG A 93 10.42 -43.13 -20.26
N CYS A 94 10.06 -43.01 -18.98
CA CYS A 94 10.14 -44.09 -17.99
C CYS A 94 9.00 -45.12 -18.10
N ALA A 95 7.99 -44.87 -18.93
CA ALA A 95 6.80 -45.72 -19.06
C ALA A 95 7.05 -47.10 -19.73
N SER A 96 8.28 -47.40 -20.14
CA SER A 96 8.69 -48.70 -20.71
C SER A 96 8.92 -49.81 -19.68
N SER A 97 8.83 -49.51 -18.37
CA SER A 97 8.97 -50.46 -17.26
C SER A 97 7.60 -50.71 -16.62
N GLU A 98 7.18 -51.97 -16.46
CA GLU A 98 5.89 -52.43 -15.92
C GLU A 98 5.57 -52.05 -14.45
N ARG A 99 6.06 -50.91 -13.94
CA ARG A 99 5.72 -50.38 -12.61
C ARG A 99 4.55 -49.39 -12.71
N GLY A 100 3.34 -49.93 -12.88
CA GLY A 100 2.12 -49.15 -13.17
C GLY A 100 1.65 -48.19 -12.08
N GLY A 101 1.96 -48.43 -10.79
CA GLY A 101 1.47 -47.61 -9.68
C GLY A 101 2.05 -46.19 -9.65
N PHE A 102 3.39 -46.08 -9.65
CA PHE A 102 4.07 -44.78 -9.62
C PHE A 102 3.73 -43.92 -10.84
N LEU A 103 3.70 -44.52 -12.04
CA LEU A 103 3.36 -43.80 -13.26
C LEU A 103 1.93 -43.27 -13.25
N LYS A 104 0.99 -44.01 -12.68
CA LYS A 104 -0.40 -43.58 -12.54
C LYS A 104 -0.51 -42.38 -11.58
N GLU A 105 0.06 -42.50 -10.39
CA GLU A 105 0.06 -41.41 -9.39
C GLU A 105 0.74 -40.15 -9.93
N MET A 106 1.89 -40.30 -10.61
CA MET A 106 2.62 -39.17 -11.16
C MET A 106 1.87 -38.47 -12.31
N LYS A 107 1.09 -39.22 -13.12
CA LYS A 107 0.23 -38.61 -14.13
C LYS A 107 -0.88 -37.77 -13.49
N GLY A 108 -1.56 -38.30 -12.47
CA GLY A 108 -2.57 -37.56 -11.71
C GLY A 108 -1.99 -36.30 -11.05
N PHE A 109 -0.84 -36.42 -10.39
CA PHE A 109 -0.14 -35.28 -9.80
C PHE A 109 0.19 -34.18 -10.83
N LEU A 110 0.61 -34.55 -12.04
CA LEU A 110 0.92 -33.57 -13.10
C LEU A 110 -0.34 -32.91 -13.66
N GLU A 111 -1.46 -33.64 -13.75
CA GLU A 111 -2.76 -33.07 -14.11
C GLU A 111 -3.21 -32.04 -13.06
N ASP A 112 -3.17 -32.40 -11.77
CA ASP A 112 -3.49 -31.50 -10.65
C ASP A 112 -2.58 -30.25 -10.67
N CYS A 113 -1.28 -30.42 -10.93
CA CYS A 113 -0.33 -29.31 -11.03
C CYS A 113 -0.69 -28.35 -12.17
N GLU A 114 -1.13 -28.84 -13.33
CA GLU A 114 -1.50 -28.00 -14.46
C GLU A 114 -2.78 -27.21 -14.18
N GLU A 115 -3.75 -27.81 -13.51
CA GLU A 115 -4.98 -27.14 -13.07
C GLU A 115 -4.68 -26.04 -12.05
N GLU A 116 -3.93 -26.34 -11.00
CA GLU A 116 -3.52 -25.36 -9.99
C GLU A 116 -2.68 -24.24 -10.61
N LEU A 117 -1.77 -24.56 -11.52
CA LEU A 117 -0.96 -23.55 -12.20
C LEU A 117 -1.80 -22.59 -13.05
N LYS A 118 -2.88 -23.09 -13.67
CA LYS A 118 -3.85 -22.25 -14.39
C LYS A 118 -4.54 -21.26 -13.44
N LEU A 119 -4.98 -21.74 -12.27
CA LEU A 119 -5.61 -20.89 -11.25
C LEU A 119 -4.65 -19.83 -10.69
N VAL A 120 -3.41 -20.22 -10.37
CA VAL A 120 -2.38 -19.31 -9.86
C VAL A 120 -2.02 -18.26 -10.89
N ARG A 121 -1.86 -18.64 -12.18
CA ARG A 121 -1.58 -17.71 -13.27
C ARG A 121 -2.71 -16.68 -13.45
N GLU A 122 -3.96 -17.11 -13.33
CA GLU A 122 -5.10 -16.20 -13.42
C GLU A 122 -5.12 -15.19 -12.25
N LYS A 123 -4.87 -15.65 -11.02
CA LYS A 123 -4.74 -14.77 -9.84
C LYS A 123 -3.57 -13.80 -9.97
N GLN A 124 -2.44 -14.27 -10.50
CA GLN A 124 -1.28 -13.45 -10.78
C GLN A 124 -1.61 -12.32 -11.76
N ASN A 125 -2.24 -12.65 -12.89
CA ASN A 125 -2.63 -11.67 -13.91
C ASN A 125 -3.59 -10.61 -13.35
N ARG A 126 -4.64 -11.04 -12.64
CA ARG A 126 -5.59 -10.12 -11.99
C ARG A 126 -4.91 -9.18 -10.99
N THR A 127 -3.98 -9.73 -10.21
CA THR A 127 -3.22 -8.95 -9.23
C THR A 127 -2.33 -7.92 -9.92
N MET A 128 -1.60 -8.32 -10.97
CA MET A 128 -0.74 -7.40 -11.70
C MET A 128 -1.54 -6.31 -12.41
N GLU A 129 -2.73 -6.64 -12.93
CA GLU A 129 -3.63 -5.65 -13.52
C GLU A 129 -4.08 -4.59 -12.50
N LEU A 130 -4.42 -5.00 -11.28
CA LEU A 130 -4.77 -4.08 -10.19
C LEU A 130 -3.58 -3.19 -9.79
N VAL A 131 -2.38 -3.76 -9.68
CA VAL A 131 -1.16 -2.99 -9.40
C VAL A 131 -0.92 -1.99 -10.51
N LYS A 132 -1.03 -2.40 -11.78
CA LYS A 132 -0.86 -1.52 -12.94
C LYS A 132 -1.86 -0.36 -12.93
N ARG A 133 -3.15 -0.62 -12.76
CA ARG A 133 -4.18 0.44 -12.67
C ARG A 133 -3.92 1.41 -11.51
N THR A 134 -3.45 0.89 -10.37
CA THR A 134 -3.11 1.72 -9.21
C THR A 134 -1.86 2.55 -9.47
N ALA A 135 -0.85 1.97 -10.12
CA ALA A 135 0.37 2.65 -10.49
C ALA A 135 0.09 3.81 -11.47
N GLU A 136 -0.71 3.54 -12.50
CA GLU A 136 -1.14 4.54 -13.49
C GLU A 136 -1.93 5.69 -12.86
N TYR A 137 -2.70 5.44 -11.81
CA TYR A 137 -3.43 6.49 -11.10
C TYR A 137 -2.48 7.50 -10.42
N TYR A 138 -1.38 7.03 -9.83
CA TYR A 138 -0.41 7.91 -9.15
C TYR A 138 0.67 8.48 -10.09
N GLN A 139 0.82 7.91 -11.29
CA GLN A 139 1.77 8.40 -12.26
C GLN A 139 1.18 9.59 -13.03
N ALA A 140 1.63 10.81 -12.71
CA ALA A 140 1.15 12.03 -13.35
C ALA A 140 1.31 11.96 -14.89
N ARG A 141 0.24 12.31 -15.61
CA ARG A 141 0.26 12.49 -17.08
C ARG A 141 1.27 13.58 -17.43
N GLY A 142 2.48 13.18 -17.87
CA GLY A 142 3.56 14.10 -18.24
C GLY A 142 4.87 13.90 -17.47
N SER A 143 4.97 12.94 -16.55
CA SER A 143 6.25 12.55 -15.96
C SER A 143 7.25 12.14 -17.05
N LYS A 144 8.44 12.77 -17.07
CA LYS A 144 9.56 12.35 -17.93
C LYS A 144 10.10 10.99 -17.52
N GLU A 145 9.96 10.63 -16.24
CA GLU A 145 10.44 9.38 -15.67
C GLU A 145 9.27 8.39 -15.58
N LYS A 146 9.29 7.37 -16.44
CA LYS A 146 8.34 6.27 -16.38
C LYS A 146 8.88 5.21 -15.43
N TRP A 147 8.04 4.72 -14.53
CA TRP A 147 8.39 3.57 -13.71
C TRP A 147 8.75 2.38 -14.59
N GLU A 148 9.85 1.71 -14.27
CA GLU A 148 10.31 0.54 -15.04
C GLU A 148 9.32 -0.61 -14.90
N HIS A 149 8.68 -0.73 -13.72
CA HIS A 149 7.63 -1.71 -13.47
C HIS A 149 6.58 -1.21 -12.46
N PRO A 150 5.32 -1.69 -12.53
CA PRO A 150 4.23 -1.22 -11.66
C PRO A 150 4.48 -1.39 -10.14
N LEU A 151 5.28 -2.39 -9.74
CA LEU A 151 5.60 -2.62 -8.32
C LEU A 151 6.45 -1.51 -7.68
N GLN A 152 7.09 -0.63 -8.47
CA GLN A 152 7.84 0.53 -7.93
C GLN A 152 6.94 1.45 -7.06
N LEU A 153 5.62 1.44 -7.31
CA LEU A 153 4.63 2.11 -6.45
C LEU A 153 4.84 1.80 -4.97
N PHE A 154 5.07 0.54 -4.62
CA PHE A 154 5.17 0.11 -3.23
C PHE A 154 6.43 0.66 -2.56
N VAL A 155 7.53 0.78 -3.32
CA VAL A 155 8.78 1.37 -2.83
C VAL A 155 8.57 2.84 -2.50
N ILE A 156 7.98 3.57 -3.45
CA ILE A 156 7.70 5.01 -3.30
C ILE A 156 6.77 5.26 -2.11
N VAL A 157 5.68 4.50 -1.97
CA VAL A 157 4.75 4.65 -0.85
C VAL A 157 5.43 4.32 0.48
N LYS A 158 6.28 3.29 0.54
CA LYS A 158 7.05 2.95 1.75
C LYS A 158 7.98 4.09 2.16
N GLU A 159 8.70 4.67 1.20
CA GLU A 159 9.63 5.77 1.46
C GLU A 159 8.91 7.04 1.91
N PHE A 160 7.79 7.35 1.25
CA PHE A 160 6.91 8.45 1.63
C PHE A 160 6.41 8.29 3.08
N LEU A 161 5.90 7.12 3.45
CA LEU A 161 5.46 6.84 4.82
C LEU A 161 6.61 6.99 5.83
N GLY A 162 7.83 6.57 5.46
CA GLY A 162 9.01 6.79 6.29
C GLY A 162 9.37 8.28 6.46
N MET A 163 9.14 9.11 5.44
CA MET A 163 9.28 10.57 5.56
C MET A 163 8.21 11.17 6.48
N VAL A 164 6.96 10.73 6.33
CA VAL A 164 5.85 11.15 7.20
C VAL A 164 6.15 10.82 8.66
N ASP A 165 6.57 9.59 8.95
CA ASP A 165 6.93 9.14 10.31
C ASP A 165 8.00 10.05 10.94
N ARG A 166 9.05 10.39 10.17
CA ARG A 166 10.13 11.28 10.63
C ARG A 166 9.62 12.69 10.93
N VAL A 167 8.86 13.29 10.01
CA VAL A 167 8.30 14.64 10.18
C VAL A 167 7.33 14.68 11.35
N CYS A 168 6.46 13.68 11.51
CA CYS A 168 5.54 13.59 12.65
C CYS A 168 6.29 13.50 14.00
N ALA A 169 7.38 12.74 14.05
CA ALA A 169 8.21 12.64 15.25
C ALA A 169 8.94 13.97 15.54
N ASP A 170 9.42 14.68 14.52
CA ASP A 170 10.07 15.98 14.67
C ASP A 170 9.09 17.04 15.20
N ILE A 171 7.87 17.11 14.63
CA ILE A 171 6.82 18.04 15.10
C ILE A 171 6.47 17.73 16.55
N SER A 172 6.25 16.45 16.89
CA SER A 172 5.94 16.01 18.26
C SER A 172 7.02 16.46 19.25
N ARG A 173 8.30 16.27 18.92
CA ARG A 173 9.44 16.70 19.75
C ARG A 173 9.48 18.22 19.92
N ASN A 174 9.17 18.99 18.88
CA ASN A 174 9.13 20.46 18.95
C ASN A 174 7.97 20.98 19.82
N LEU A 175 6.80 20.33 19.78
CA LEU A 175 5.67 20.68 20.64
C LEU A 175 5.98 20.43 22.13
N GLN A 176 6.65 19.32 22.46
CA GLN A 176 7.05 19.02 23.83
C GLN A 176 8.10 20.01 24.37
N LYS A 177 9.09 20.38 23.54
CA LYS A 177 10.11 21.38 23.91
C LYS A 177 9.49 22.75 24.23
N LYS A 178 8.47 23.18 23.47
CA LYS A 178 7.77 24.45 23.75
C LYS A 178 7.01 24.44 25.07
N ASN A 179 6.38 23.32 25.43
CA ASN A 179 5.67 23.18 26.71
C ASN A 179 6.65 23.19 27.91
N GLY A 180 7.84 22.60 27.77
CA GLY A 180 8.87 22.58 28.82
C GLY A 180 9.58 23.91 29.07
N THR A 181 9.62 24.82 28.09
CA THR A 181 10.22 26.16 28.28
C THR A 181 9.26 27.13 28.97
N ILE A 182 7.94 26.98 28.75
CA ILE A 182 6.92 27.79 29.43
C ILE A 182 6.82 27.43 30.93
N SER A 183 7.06 26.17 31.30
CA SER A 183 7.05 25.73 32.71
C SER A 183 8.24 26.21 33.55
N ARG A 184 9.34 26.71 32.93
CA ARG A 184 10.53 27.17 33.67
C ARG A 184 10.50 28.65 34.07
N TYR A 185 9.42 29.35 33.74
CA TYR A 185 9.20 30.76 34.10
C TYR A 185 7.92 30.97 34.92
N ARG A 186 7.35 29.90 35.50
CA ARG A 186 6.28 29.96 36.50
C ARG A 186 6.80 29.53 37.86
#